data_AF-A0A4R2P893-F1
#
_entry.id   AF-A0A4R2P893-F1
#
_cell.length_a   1.000
_cell.length_b   1.000
_cell.length_c   1.000
_cell.angle_alpha   90.00
_cell.angle_beta   90.00
_cell.angle_gamma   90.00
#
_symmetry.space_group_name_H-M   'P 1'
#
loop_
_entity.id
_entity.type
_entity.pdbx_description
1 polymer ?
#
loop_
_entity_poly.entity_id
_entity_poly.type
_entity_poly.pdbx_seq_one_letter_code
_entity_poly.pdbx_strand_id
1 'polypeptide(L)'
;MPEIKVNQGDVEPVFSNLKGKINELNTSNPTIEFSTSVLDVVTKIIDIEDTYYEAISKYKALLLKAEDDAWTNIESFIDVEEELAANIGKGSRR
;
A
#
# COMPACT_ATOMS: atom_id res chain seq x y z
N MET A 1 12.41 -10.62 -28.50
CA MET A 1 12.22 -9.90 -27.24
C MET A 1 11.17 -10.67 -26.45
N PRO A 2 11.40 -11.03 -25.18
CA PRO A 2 10.33 -11.55 -24.36
C PRO A 2 9.25 -10.47 -24.27
N GLU A 3 8.04 -10.81 -24.73
CA GLU A 3 6.87 -9.96 -24.59
C GLU A 3 6.48 -10.00 -23.11
N ILE A 4 6.60 -8.86 -22.44
CA ILE A 4 6.02 -8.69 -21.11
C ILE A 4 4.54 -8.56 -21.37
N LYS A 5 3.74 -9.46 -20.79
CA LYS A 5 2.28 -9.44 -20.87
C LYS A 5 1.73 -9.48 -19.47
N VAL A 6 1.04 -8.43 -19.08
CA VAL A 6 0.40 -8.37 -17.76
C VAL A 6 -0.94 -9.13 -17.82
N ASN A 7 -1.11 -10.14 -16.98
CA ASN A 7 -2.42 -10.76 -16.78
C ASN A 7 -3.17 -10.04 -15.66
N GLN A 8 -3.99 -9.05 -16.02
CA GLN A 8 -4.77 -8.27 -15.05
C GLN A 8 -5.57 -9.16 -14.09
N GLY A 9 -6.15 -10.25 -14.59
CA GLY A 9 -6.94 -11.18 -13.78
C GLY A 9 -6.16 -11.91 -12.69
N ASP A 10 -4.84 -12.06 -12.86
CA ASP A 10 -3.98 -12.66 -11.82
C ASP A 10 -3.45 -11.61 -10.84
N VAL A 11 -3.27 -10.37 -11.30
CA VAL A 11 -2.58 -9.31 -10.54
C VAL A 11 -3.54 -8.51 -9.67
N GLU A 12 -4.72 -8.17 -10.18
CA GLU A 12 -5.73 -7.38 -9.45
C GLU A 12 -6.16 -8.03 -8.11
N PRO A 13 -6.42 -9.36 -8.04
CA PRO A 13 -6.77 -9.99 -6.77
C PRO A 13 -5.64 -9.95 -5.74
N VAL A 14 -4.38 -9.99 -6.21
CA VAL A 14 -3.20 -9.94 -5.34
C VAL A 14 -3.04 -8.56 -4.71
N PHE A 15 -3.19 -7.50 -5.51
CA PHE A 15 -3.14 -6.11 -5.02
C PHE A 15 -4.32 -5.80 -4.10
N SER A 16 -5.53 -6.25 -4.45
CA SER A 16 -6.71 -6.10 -3.60
C SER A 16 -6.52 -6.79 -2.24
N ASN A 17 -5.97 -8.01 -2.22
CA ASN A 17 -5.63 -8.71 -0.97
C ASN A 17 -4.55 -7.97 -0.17
N LEU A 18 -3.48 -7.51 -0.83
CA LEU A 18 -2.41 -6.74 -0.19
C LEU A 18 -2.96 -5.47 0.47
N LYS A 19 -3.76 -4.67 -0.25
CA LYS A 19 -4.43 -3.48 0.27
C LYS A 19 -5.33 -3.82 1.45
N GLY A 20 -6.09 -4.91 1.36
CA GLY A 20 -6.90 -5.44 2.46
C GLY A 20 -6.06 -5.72 3.71
N LYS A 21 -4.93 -6.42 3.56
CA LYS A 21 -4.01 -6.74 4.66
C LYS A 21 -3.35 -5.50 5.28
N ILE A 22 -3.01 -4.50 4.47
CA ILE A 22 -2.49 -3.23 4.98
C ILE A 22 -3.57 -2.50 5.79
N ASN A 23 -4.83 -2.53 5.33
CA ASN A 23 -5.94 -1.89 6.02
C ASN A 23 -6.28 -2.55 7.37
N GLU A 24 -6.11 -3.87 7.49
CA GLU A 24 -6.25 -4.64 8.72
C GLU A 24 -5.24 -4.23 9.82
N LEU A 25 -4.13 -3.56 9.48
CA LEU A 25 -3.16 -3.09 10.48
C LEU A 25 -3.82 -2.07 11.42
N ASN A 26 -3.94 -2.45 12.69
CA ASN A 26 -4.41 -1.57 13.75
C ASN A 26 -3.29 -0.62 14.17
N THR A 27 -3.51 0.68 13.95
CA THR A 27 -2.58 1.75 14.31
C THR A 27 -3.14 2.66 15.40
N SER A 28 -4.24 2.25 16.03
CA SER A 28 -4.93 3.03 17.05
C SER A 28 -4.19 2.92 18.39
N ASN A 29 -3.83 4.06 18.98
CA ASN A 29 -3.27 4.10 20.32
C ASN A 29 -4.41 3.94 21.36
N PRO A 30 -4.42 2.88 22.20
CA PRO A 30 -5.36 2.81 23.31
C PRO A 30 -5.02 3.87 24.35
N THR A 31 -5.97 4.72 24.69
CA THR A 31 -5.78 5.71 25.77
C THR A 31 -5.64 4.98 27.11
N ILE A 32 -4.43 4.89 27.65
CA ILE A 32 -4.18 4.31 28.97
C ILE A 32 -4.19 5.45 30.00
N GLU A 33 -5.20 5.46 30.87
CA GLU A 33 -5.24 6.38 32.00
C GLU A 33 -4.50 5.78 33.19
N PHE A 34 -3.34 6.35 33.52
CA PHE A 34 -2.61 5.99 34.73
C PHE A 34 -3.14 6.81 35.91
N SER A 35 -3.56 6.13 36.98
CA SER A 35 -3.93 6.78 38.25
C SER A 35 -2.68 7.38 38.91
N THR A 36 -2.40 8.64 38.58
CA THR A 36 -1.47 9.55 39.27
C THR A 36 -0.21 8.87 39.84
N SER A 37 0.77 8.61 38.97
CA SER A 37 2.14 8.33 39.41
C SER A 37 3.09 9.33 38.77
N VAL A 38 3.68 10.20 39.60
CA VAL A 38 4.62 11.29 39.25
C VAL A 38 6.03 10.73 39.04
N LEU A 39 6.14 9.60 38.35
CA LEU A 39 7.39 8.89 38.11
C LEU A 39 7.78 9.11 36.66
N ASP A 40 8.95 9.73 36.43
CA ASP A 40 9.52 9.99 35.09
C ASP A 40 9.48 8.76 34.17
N VAL A 41 9.50 7.56 34.73
CA VAL A 41 9.33 6.29 34.02
C VAL A 41 7.99 6.18 33.31
N VAL A 42 6.88 6.57 33.93
CA VAL A 42 5.54 6.52 33.32
C VAL A 42 5.46 7.51 32.16
N THR A 43 5.99 8.72 32.33
CA THR A 43 6.08 9.71 31.24
C THR A 43 6.91 9.17 30.08
N LYS A 44 8.05 8.53 30.36
CA LYS A 44 8.88 7.90 29.32
C LYS A 44 8.18 6.75 28.61
N ILE A 45 7.36 5.98 29.30
CA ILE A 45 6.55 4.92 28.68
C ILE A 45 5.52 5.53 27.73
N ILE A 46 4.82 6.58 28.14
CA ILE A 46 3.86 7.30 27.29
C ILE A 46 4.57 7.86 26.04
N ASP A 47 5.73 8.52 26.22
CA ASP A 47 6.52 9.05 25.09
C ASP A 47 6.90 7.94 24.08
N ILE A 48 7.27 6.75 24.58
CA ILE A 48 7.62 5.59 23.74
C ILE A 48 6.39 5.06 23.02
N GLU A 49 5.25 4.93 23.71
CA GLU A 49 3.99 4.48 23.10
C GLU A 49 3.54 5.45 22.01
N ASP A 50 3.55 6.76 22.27
CA ASP A 50 3.19 7.78 21.28
C ASP A 50 4.09 7.71 20.05
N THR A 51 5.41 7.59 20.26
CA THR A 51 6.38 7.44 19.16
C THR A 51 6.14 6.15 18.37
N TYR A 52 5.83 5.05 19.06
CA TYR A 52 5.52 3.77 18.44
C TYR A 52 4.27 3.84 17.57
N TYR A 53 3.18 4.43 18.09
CA TYR A 53 1.93 4.57 17.34
C TYR A 53 2.04 5.58 16.18
N GLU A 54 2.85 6.62 16.34
CA GLU A 54 3.19 7.51 15.23
C GLU A 54 3.97 6.75 14.14
N ALA A 55 4.97 5.96 14.53
CA ALA A 55 5.79 5.18 13.60
C ALA A 55 4.96 4.14 12.84
N ILE A 56 4.09 3.39 13.53
CA ILE A 56 3.25 2.36 12.87
C ILE A 56 2.19 3.00 11.96
N SER A 57 1.68 4.20 12.30
CA SER A 57 0.78 4.97 11.45
C SER A 57 1.48 5.43 10.17
N LYS A 58 2.69 5.99 10.28
CA LYS A 58 3.51 6.37 9.13
C LYS A 58 3.86 5.17 8.25
N TYR A 59 4.19 4.03 8.87
CA TYR A 59 4.49 2.80 8.16
C TYR A 59 3.29 2.31 7.35
N LYS A 60 2.09 2.28 7.95
CA LYS A 60 0.85 1.93 7.22
C LYS A 60 0.61 2.87 6.02
N ALA A 61 0.80 4.17 6.21
CA ALA A 61 0.66 5.14 5.12
C ALA A 61 1.66 4.89 3.98
N LEU A 62 2.93 4.56 4.30
CA LEU A 62 3.93 4.22 3.30
C LEU A 62 3.59 2.93 2.55
N LEU A 63 3.07 1.92 3.24
CA LEU A 63 2.62 0.67 2.61
C LEU A 63 1.48 0.93 1.62
N LEU A 64 0.47 1.71 2.03
CA LEU A 64 -0.64 2.08 1.14
C LEU A 64 -0.15 2.85 -0.08
N LYS A 65 0.76 3.80 0.12
CA LYS A 65 1.34 4.56 -1.00
C LYS A 65 2.12 3.67 -1.96
N ALA A 66 2.97 2.78 -1.44
CA ALA A 66 3.75 1.88 -2.28
C ALA A 66 2.86 0.90 -3.06
N GLU A 67 1.76 0.44 -2.46
CA GLU A 67 0.75 -0.39 -3.12
C GLU A 67 0.06 0.38 -4.26
N ASP A 68 -0.39 1.59 -4.00
CA ASP A 68 -1.04 2.47 -4.98
C ASP A 68 -0.11 2.82 -6.15
N ASP A 69 1.12 3.26 -5.85
CA ASP A 69 2.14 3.57 -6.84
C ASP A 69 2.45 2.35 -7.74
N ALA A 70 2.52 1.15 -7.15
CA ALA A 70 2.77 -0.08 -7.92
C ALA A 70 1.56 -0.47 -8.79
N TRP A 71 0.34 -0.33 -8.27
CA TRP A 71 -0.88 -0.60 -9.04
C TRP A 71 -1.03 0.35 -10.23
N THR A 72 -0.85 1.66 -10.03
CA THR A 72 -0.90 2.66 -11.10
C THR A 72 0.14 2.39 -12.19
N ASN A 73 1.35 1.94 -11.82
CA ASN A 73 2.35 1.56 -12.81
C ASN A 73 1.90 0.36 -13.65
N ILE A 74 1.25 -0.62 -13.03
CA ILE A 74 0.72 -1.81 -13.71
C ILE A 74 -0.43 -1.44 -14.65
N GLU A 75 -1.37 -0.59 -14.21
CA GLU A 75 -2.43 -0.05 -15.07
C GLU A 75 -1.84 0.66 -16.29
N SER A 76 -0.82 1.50 -16.08
CA SER A 76 -0.13 2.18 -17.19
C SER A 76 0.52 1.21 -18.17
N PHE A 77 1.03 0.06 -17.72
CA PHE A 77 1.55 -0.97 -18.62
C PHE A 77 0.45 -1.63 -19.45
N ILE A 78 -0.68 -1.95 -18.81
CA ILE A 78 -1.85 -2.55 -19.47
C ILE A 78 -2.38 -1.60 -20.56
N ASP A 79 -2.55 -0.32 -20.24
CA ASP A 79 -3.03 0.70 -21.18
C ASP A 79 -2.12 0.81 -22.41
N VAL A 80 -0.80 0.82 -22.19
CA VAL A 80 0.19 0.88 -23.28
C VAL A 80 0.17 -0.39 -24.12
N GLU A 81 0.05 -1.57 -23.52
CA GLU A 81 -0.10 -2.84 -24.24
C GLU A 81 -1.37 -2.86 -25.11
N GLU A 82 -2.50 -2.40 -24.58
CA GLU A 82 -3.77 -2.31 -25.32
C GLU A 82 -3.68 -1.33 -26.49
N GLU A 83 -3.04 -0.17 -26.30
CA GLU A 83 -2.83 0.82 -27.36
C GLU A 83 -1.94 0.26 -28.48
N LEU A 84 -0.83 -0.40 -28.13
CA LEU A 84 0.06 -1.08 -29.07
C LEU A 84 -0.68 -2.14 -29.87
N ALA A 85 -1.45 -3.01 -29.20
CA ALA A 85 -2.23 -4.05 -29.85
C ALA A 85 -3.28 -3.47 -30.81
N ALA A 86 -3.97 -2.39 -30.42
CA ALA A 86 -4.94 -1.70 -31.26
C ALA A 86 -4.29 -1.09 -32.52
N ASN A 87 -3.09 -0.52 -32.39
CA ASN A 87 -2.34 0.07 -33.50
C ASN A 87 -1.80 -0.99 -34.47
N ILE A 88 -1.26 -2.10 -33.97
CA ILE A 88 -0.79 -3.23 -34.79
C ILE A 88 -1.96 -3.89 -35.53
N GLY A 89 -3.10 -4.09 -34.85
CA GLY A 89 -4.31 -4.65 -35.45
C GLY A 89 -4.91 -3.81 -36.58
N LYS A 90 -4.71 -2.48 -36.56
CA LYS A 90 -5.07 -1.56 -37.65
C LYS A 90 -4.07 -1.62 -38.81
N GLY A 91 -2.78 -1.79 -38.54
CA GLY A 91 -1.72 -1.91 -39.56
C GLY A 91 -1.77 -3.22 -40.35
N SER A 92 -2.23 -4.32 -39.74
CA SER A 92 -2.29 -5.65 -40.38
C SER A 92 -3.48 -5.85 -41.34
N ARG A 93 -4.40 -4.88 -41.48
CA ARG A 93 -5.58 -4.95 -42.37
C ARG A 93 -5.40 -4.23 -43.72
N ARG A 94 -4.16 -3.88 -44.09
CA ARG A 94 -3.82 -3.29 -45.39
C ARG A 94 -3.00 -4.23 -46.24
#